data_AF-A0A0G1DKV8-F1
#
_entry.id   AF-A0A0G1DKV8-F1
#
_cell.length_a   1.000
_cell.length_b   1.000
_cell.length_c   1.000
_cell.angle_alpha   90.00
_cell.angle_beta   90.00
_cell.angle_gamma   90.00
#
_symmetry.space_group_name_H-M   'P 1'
#
loop_
_entity.id
_entity.type
_entity.pdbx_description
1 polymer ?
#
loop_
_entity_poly.entity_id
_entity_poly.type
_entity_poly.pdbx_seq_one_letter_code
_entity_poly.pdbx_strand_id
1 'polypeptide(L)'
;MFLEEIIGSLHPALVHLPIGVLTLYAVLEILPLKRLESHVWYRYTKGIIVCAGVIGAFFALSSGDAAAETRVVNRAILEVHETVAGITTWLFAVLAGIYVIAWLRDFEYMVRLEKFPFVKKVWNIIVRVAYALDRPIIRKSIAMLGFIALSLTGILGGALVYGPDADPLVHYVLQFLGLN
;
A
#
# COMPACT_ATOMS: atom_id res chain seq x y z
N MET A 1 25.70 12.81 10.91
CA MET A 1 25.49 14.27 10.73
C MET A 1 24.81 14.61 9.40
N PHE A 2 25.48 14.69 8.25
CA PHE A 2 24.82 15.12 6.98
C PHE A 2 23.67 14.21 6.50
N LEU A 3 23.81 12.88 6.65
CA LEU A 3 22.76 11.93 6.26
C LEU A 3 21.56 11.95 7.22
N GLU A 4 21.77 12.17 8.53
CA GLU A 4 20.70 12.22 9.52
C GLU A 4 19.86 13.50 9.41
N GLU A 5 20.48 14.62 9.05
CA GLU A 5 19.80 15.90 8.78
C GLU A 5 18.96 15.85 7.50
N ILE A 6 19.47 15.20 6.45
CA ILE A 6 18.74 14.98 5.20
C ILE A 6 17.58 13.99 5.42
N ILE A 7 17.82 12.90 6.15
CA ILE A 7 16.76 11.93 6.48
C ILE A 7 15.71 12.59 7.39
N GLY A 8 16.09 13.37 8.38
CA GLY A 8 15.16 14.03 9.31
C GLY A 8 14.27 15.09 8.63
N SER A 9 14.80 15.84 7.67
CA SER A 9 14.03 16.84 6.90
C SER A 9 13.18 16.24 5.77
N LEU A 10 13.60 15.11 5.18
CA LEU A 10 12.82 14.35 4.21
C LEU A 10 11.85 13.36 4.86
N HIS A 11 11.99 13.07 6.15
CA HIS A 11 11.20 12.07 6.86
C HIS A 11 9.69 12.26 6.66
N PRO A 12 9.10 13.47 6.83
CA PRO A 12 7.67 13.68 6.59
C PRO A 12 7.25 13.40 5.13
N ALA A 13 8.10 13.76 4.18
CA ALA A 13 7.84 13.48 2.76
C ALA A 13 7.93 11.98 2.48
N LEU A 14 8.92 11.27 3.04
CA LEU A 14 9.11 9.82 2.86
C LEU A 14 7.99 8.99 3.49
N VAL A 15 7.45 9.43 4.64
CA VAL A 15 6.34 8.72 5.31
C VAL A 15 4.95 9.09 4.75
N HIS A 16 4.78 10.25 4.10
CA HIS A 16 3.48 10.68 3.57
C HIS A 16 3.33 10.56 2.05
N LEU A 17 4.44 10.52 1.29
CA LEU A 17 4.42 10.23 -0.16
C LEU A 17 3.68 8.92 -0.51
N PRO A 18 3.81 7.81 0.24
CA PRO A 18 3.12 6.57 -0.08
C PRO A 18 1.61 6.73 -0.07
N ILE A 19 1.07 7.54 0.84
CA ILE A 19 -0.38 7.76 0.99
C ILE A 19 -0.95 8.38 -0.27
N GLY A 20 -0.34 9.45 -0.78
CA GLY A 20 -0.80 10.12 -2.00
C GLY A 20 -0.70 9.22 -3.23
N VAL A 21 0.41 8.48 -3.37
CA VAL A 21 0.64 7.58 -4.51
C VAL A 21 -0.34 6.40 -4.49
N LEU A 22 -0.57 5.77 -3.34
CA LEU A 22 -1.51 4.66 -3.21
C LEU A 22 -2.96 5.12 -3.35
N THR A 23 -3.30 6.31 -2.86
CA THR A 23 -4.61 6.95 -3.09
C THR A 23 -4.86 7.16 -4.58
N LEU A 24 -3.88 7.72 -5.30
CA LEU A 24 -3.99 7.91 -6.75
C LEU A 24 -4.22 6.57 -7.46
N TYR A 25 -3.45 5.54 -7.12
CA TYR A 25 -3.66 4.20 -7.67
C TYR A 25 -5.08 3.67 -7.37
N ALA A 26 -5.55 3.78 -6.12
CA ALA A 26 -6.87 3.30 -5.75
C ALA A 26 -7.98 3.99 -6.55
N VAL A 27 -7.90 5.32 -6.71
CA VAL A 27 -8.83 6.09 -7.54
C VAL A 27 -8.81 5.60 -8.99
N LEU A 28 -7.62 5.41 -9.57
CA LEU A 28 -7.46 4.92 -10.94
C LEU A 28 -7.96 3.48 -11.12
N GLU A 29 -7.86 2.62 -10.09
CA GLU A 29 -8.34 1.25 -10.17
C GLU A 29 -9.86 1.15 -9.98
N ILE A 30 -10.42 1.92 -9.03
CA ILE A 30 -11.84 1.88 -8.66
C ILE A 30 -12.71 2.57 -9.72
N LEU A 31 -12.31 3.75 -10.20
CA LEU A 31 -13.11 4.52 -11.13
C LEU A 31 -13.08 3.93 -12.54
N PRO A 32 -14.24 3.69 -13.18
CA PRO A 32 -14.31 3.10 -14.51
C PRO A 32 -13.97 4.12 -15.61
N LEU A 33 -12.69 4.37 -15.83
CA LEU A 33 -12.22 5.24 -16.90
C LEU A 33 -12.10 4.47 -18.23
N LYS A 34 -13.26 4.08 -18.79
CA LYS A 34 -13.37 3.20 -19.99
C LYS A 34 -12.45 3.61 -21.16
N ARG A 35 -12.27 4.93 -21.38
CA ARG A 35 -11.41 5.47 -22.45
C ARG A 35 -9.91 5.23 -22.20
N LEU A 36 -9.48 5.21 -20.94
CA LEU A 36 -8.09 4.98 -20.57
C LEU A 36 -7.80 3.49 -20.42
N GLU A 37 -8.77 2.71 -19.93
CA GLU A 37 -8.64 1.25 -19.77
C GLU A 37 -8.36 0.50 -21.09
N SER A 38 -8.76 1.06 -22.25
CA SER A 38 -8.44 0.47 -23.55
C SER A 38 -6.96 0.59 -23.93
N HIS A 39 -6.19 1.44 -23.26
CA HIS A 39 -4.79 1.65 -23.59
C HIS A 39 -3.84 0.84 -22.70
N VAL A 40 -2.89 0.16 -23.35
CA VAL A 40 -1.88 -0.66 -22.68
C VAL A 40 -1.05 0.16 -21.68
N TRP A 41 -0.68 1.40 -22.03
CA TRP A 41 0.11 2.27 -21.16
C TRP A 41 -0.59 2.54 -19.82
N TYR A 42 -1.92 2.63 -19.80
CA TYR A 42 -2.68 2.88 -18.57
C TYR A 42 -2.49 1.76 -17.54
N ARG A 43 -2.43 0.51 -18.01
CA ARG A 43 -2.13 -0.64 -17.14
C ARG A 43 -0.72 -0.55 -16.57
N TYR A 44 0.28 -0.19 -17.38
CA TYR A 44 1.66 0.00 -16.91
C TYR A 44 1.77 1.14 -15.90
N THR A 45 1.12 2.28 -16.16
CA THR A 45 1.10 3.43 -15.25
C THR A 45 0.51 3.04 -13.89
N LYS A 46 -0.64 2.35 -13.86
CA LYS A 46 -1.21 1.86 -12.60
C LYS A 46 -0.25 0.93 -11.85
N GLY A 47 0.38 -0.01 -12.56
CA GLY A 47 1.37 -0.91 -12.00
C GLY A 47 2.56 -0.18 -11.38
N ILE A 48 3.11 0.82 -12.08
CA ILE A 48 4.24 1.62 -11.57
C ILE A 48 3.84 2.40 -10.33
N ILE A 49 2.67 3.06 -10.35
CA ILE A 49 2.16 3.83 -9.21
C ILE A 49 2.00 2.93 -7.98
N VAL A 50 1.34 1.77 -8.09
CA VAL A 50 1.14 0.89 -6.93
C VAL A 50 2.47 0.30 -6.45
N CYS A 51 3.39 -0.07 -7.33
CA CYS A 51 4.70 -0.58 -6.93
C CYS A 51 5.51 0.48 -6.18
N ALA A 52 5.57 1.71 -6.70
CA ALA A 52 6.27 2.82 -6.06
C ALA A 52 5.63 3.15 -4.70
N GLY A 53 4.30 3.18 -4.63
CA GLY A 53 3.56 3.41 -3.39
C GLY A 53 3.82 2.34 -2.33
N VAL A 54 3.84 1.06 -2.71
CA VAL A 54 4.13 -0.06 -1.80
C VAL A 54 5.57 -0.01 -1.30
N ILE A 55 6.55 0.25 -2.17
CA ILE A 55 7.95 0.40 -1.75
C ILE A 55 8.07 1.54 -0.72
N GLY A 56 7.44 2.67 -1.00
CA GLY A 56 7.39 3.79 -0.05
C GLY A 56 6.69 3.42 1.27
N ALA A 57 5.59 2.66 1.22
CA ALA A 57 4.86 2.23 2.41
C ALA A 57 5.69 1.32 3.32
N PHE A 58 6.50 0.42 2.75
CA PHE A 58 7.44 -0.40 3.53
C PHE A 58 8.51 0.45 4.21
N PHE A 59 9.04 1.48 3.55
CA PHE A 59 9.96 2.44 4.20
C PHE A 59 9.26 3.23 5.31
N ALA A 60 8.00 3.62 5.11
CA ALA A 60 7.22 4.32 6.12
C ALA A 60 6.97 3.45 7.36
N LEU A 61 6.57 2.19 7.18
CA LEU A 61 6.40 1.23 8.29
C LEU A 61 7.71 1.03 9.06
N SER A 62 8.82 0.78 8.36
CA SER A 62 10.12 0.57 9.00
C SER A 62 10.63 1.80 9.78
N SER A 63 10.17 3.01 9.44
CA SER A 63 10.60 4.24 10.11
C SER A 63 9.64 4.72 11.20
N GLY A 64 8.39 4.24 11.20
CA GLY A 64 7.38 4.53 12.22
C GLY A 64 7.75 3.96 13.59
N ASP A 65 8.24 2.72 13.63
CA ASP A 65 8.67 2.02 14.86
C ASP A 65 9.74 2.82 15.62
N ALA A 66 10.69 3.43 14.90
CA ALA A 66 11.76 4.24 15.47
C ALA A 66 11.26 5.58 16.05
N ALA A 67 10.16 6.14 15.52
CA ALA A 67 9.60 7.40 15.98
C ALA A 67 8.68 7.21 17.21
N ALA A 68 7.99 6.06 17.30
CA ALA A 68 7.02 5.76 18.36
C ALA A 68 7.64 5.65 19.77
N GLU A 69 8.93 5.34 19.88
CA GLU A 69 9.63 5.24 21.17
C GLU A 69 9.90 6.60 21.82
N THR A 70 9.80 7.70 21.06
CA THR A 70 10.25 9.03 21.50
C THR A 70 9.14 9.98 21.94
N ARG A 71 7.85 9.59 21.82
CA ARG A 71 6.70 10.45 22.12
C ARG A 71 5.75 9.81 23.13
N VAL A 72 5.13 10.64 23.97
CA VAL A 72 3.98 10.23 24.82
C VAL A 72 2.75 10.15 23.93
N VAL A 73 2.49 8.97 23.40
CA VAL A 73 1.38 8.71 22.46
C VAL A 73 0.39 7.73 23.12
N ASN A 74 -0.90 7.88 22.84
CA ASN A 74 -1.90 6.89 23.25
C ASN A 74 -1.57 5.54 22.59
N ARG A 75 -1.12 4.58 23.41
CA ARG A 75 -0.66 3.26 22.95
C ARG A 75 -1.74 2.48 22.22
N ALA A 76 -3.01 2.62 22.61
CA ALA A 76 -4.10 1.91 21.97
C ALA A 76 -4.36 2.44 20.53
N ILE A 77 -4.35 3.77 20.35
CA ILE A 77 -4.49 4.37 19.02
C ILE A 77 -3.28 4.01 18.14
N LEU A 78 -2.07 4.00 18.72
CA LEU A 78 -0.85 3.64 18.01
C LEU A 78 -0.89 2.19 17.49
N GLU A 79 -1.27 1.23 18.34
CA GLU A 79 -1.35 -0.18 17.97
C GLU A 79 -2.36 -0.42 16.83
N VAL A 80 -3.52 0.23 16.91
CA VAL A 80 -4.53 0.15 15.83
C VAL A 80 -4.02 0.85 14.56
N HIS A 81 -3.34 2.00 14.68
CA HIS A 81 -2.74 2.70 13.55
C HIS A 81 -1.71 1.82 12.81
N GLU A 82 -0.78 1.20 13.54
CA GLU A 82 0.23 0.29 13.00
C GLU A 82 -0.41 -0.92 12.33
N THR A 83 -1.42 -1.52 12.98
CA THR A 83 -2.17 -2.66 12.42
C THR A 83 -2.85 -2.30 11.11
N VAL A 84 -3.57 -1.18 11.05
CA VAL A 84 -4.28 -0.73 9.85
C VAL A 84 -3.29 -0.30 8.75
N ALA A 85 -2.16 0.32 9.11
CA ALA A 85 -1.08 0.65 8.16
C ALA A 85 -0.46 -0.62 7.56
N GLY A 86 -0.24 -1.66 8.36
CA GLY A 86 0.22 -2.97 7.91
C GLY A 86 -0.77 -3.64 6.95
N ILE A 87 -2.07 -3.67 7.32
CA ILE A 87 -3.14 -4.20 6.45
C ILE A 87 -3.18 -3.44 5.12
N THR A 88 -3.15 -2.10 5.15
CA THR A 88 -3.10 -1.24 3.97
C THR A 88 -1.93 -1.61 3.06
N THR A 89 -0.73 -1.72 3.64
CA THR A 89 0.49 -2.05 2.89
C THR A 89 0.38 -3.41 2.23
N TRP A 90 -0.11 -4.44 2.94
CA TRP A 90 -0.27 -5.78 2.38
C TRP A 90 -1.34 -5.86 1.29
N LEU A 91 -2.47 -5.15 1.43
CA LEU A 91 -3.50 -5.08 0.40
C LEU A 91 -2.95 -4.50 -0.91
N PHE A 92 -2.23 -3.38 -0.84
CA PHE A 92 -1.58 -2.80 -2.02
C PHE A 92 -0.38 -3.63 -2.50
N ALA A 93 0.35 -4.33 -1.62
CA ALA A 93 1.43 -5.22 -2.00
C ALA A 93 0.94 -6.42 -2.82
N VAL A 94 -0.23 -6.99 -2.48
CA VAL A 94 -0.88 -8.01 -3.30
C VAL A 94 -1.20 -7.45 -4.69
N LEU A 95 -1.74 -6.23 -4.77
CA LEU A 95 -2.02 -5.57 -6.04
C LEU A 95 -0.75 -5.31 -6.86
N ALA A 96 0.31 -4.80 -6.24
CA ALA A 96 1.62 -4.64 -6.87
C ALA A 96 2.18 -5.98 -7.37
N GLY A 97 2.07 -7.03 -6.56
CA GLY A 97 2.49 -8.39 -6.91
C GLY A 97 1.82 -8.91 -8.17
N ILE A 98 0.52 -8.64 -8.36
CA ILE A 98 -0.20 -9.00 -9.60
C ILE A 98 0.46 -8.34 -10.83
N TYR A 99 0.77 -7.05 -10.76
CA TYR A 99 1.43 -6.33 -11.86
C TYR A 99 2.84 -6.87 -12.11
N VAL A 100 3.64 -7.06 -11.05
CA VAL A 100 5.00 -7.58 -11.14
C VAL A 100 5.02 -8.99 -11.75
N ILE A 101 4.15 -9.89 -11.30
CA ILE A 101 4.05 -11.25 -11.84
C ILE A 101 3.61 -11.23 -13.30
N ALA A 102 2.67 -10.35 -13.67
CA ALA A 102 2.25 -10.19 -15.06
C ALA A 102 3.43 -9.75 -15.96
N TRP A 103 4.25 -8.80 -15.51
CA TRP A 103 5.45 -8.35 -16.23
C TRP A 103 6.53 -9.43 -16.28
N LEU A 104 6.78 -10.12 -15.17
CA LEU A 104 7.81 -11.17 -15.09
C LEU A 104 7.47 -12.40 -15.93
N ARG A 105 6.20 -12.74 -16.09
CA ARG A 105 5.78 -13.81 -17.02
C ARG A 105 6.24 -13.54 -18.44
N ASP A 106 6.16 -12.28 -18.88
CA ASP A 106 6.60 -11.90 -20.23
C ASP A 106 8.14 -12.05 -20.37
N PHE A 107 8.88 -11.92 -19.25
CA PHE A 107 10.31 -12.22 -19.15
C PHE A 107 10.65 -13.72 -19.01
N GLU A 108 9.82 -14.52 -18.34
CA GLU A 108 10.05 -15.97 -18.20
C GLU A 108 10.15 -16.64 -19.58
N TYR A 109 9.40 -16.18 -20.58
CA TYR A 109 9.53 -16.70 -21.94
C TYR A 109 10.97 -16.56 -22.48
N MET A 110 11.75 -15.61 -21.94
CA MET A 110 13.17 -15.41 -22.26
C MET A 110 14.12 -16.21 -21.34
N VAL A 111 13.71 -16.57 -20.12
CA VAL A 111 14.55 -17.27 -19.13
C VAL A 111 14.17 -18.76 -19.10
N ARG A 112 15.10 -19.65 -19.43
CA ARG A 112 14.89 -21.12 -19.46
C ARG A 112 14.68 -21.74 -18.06
N LEU A 113 13.58 -21.38 -17.37
CA LEU A 113 13.16 -21.98 -16.10
C LEU A 113 12.88 -23.48 -16.20
N GLU A 114 12.78 -24.01 -17.42
CA GLU A 114 12.68 -25.44 -17.72
C GLU A 114 13.83 -26.27 -17.15
N LYS A 115 15.00 -25.65 -16.92
CA LYS A 115 16.15 -26.31 -16.31
C LYS A 115 15.95 -26.68 -14.84
N PHE A 116 14.98 -26.05 -14.15
CA PHE A 116 14.73 -26.24 -12.72
C PHE A 116 13.26 -26.60 -12.46
N PRO A 117 12.90 -27.90 -12.47
CA PRO A 117 11.49 -28.33 -12.45
C PRO A 117 10.76 -27.92 -11.16
N PHE A 118 11.45 -27.87 -10.03
CA PHE A 118 10.87 -27.39 -8.78
C PHE A 118 10.52 -25.90 -8.84
N VAL A 119 11.43 -25.07 -9.35
CA VAL A 119 11.22 -23.62 -9.50
C VAL A 119 10.07 -23.36 -10.48
N LYS A 120 10.04 -24.06 -11.63
CA LYS A 120 8.94 -23.98 -12.60
C LYS A 120 7.58 -24.35 -11.97
N LYS A 121 7.55 -25.37 -11.11
CA LYS A 121 6.32 -25.78 -10.40
C LYS A 121 5.82 -24.70 -9.45
N VAL A 122 6.69 -24.14 -8.62
CA VAL A 122 6.34 -23.06 -7.68
C VAL A 122 5.89 -21.81 -8.44
N TRP A 123 6.64 -21.43 -9.49
CA TRP A 123 6.31 -20.29 -10.34
C TRP A 123 4.93 -20.43 -11.00
N ASN A 124 4.60 -21.61 -11.54
CA ASN A 124 3.28 -21.88 -12.12
C ASN A 124 2.14 -21.71 -11.10
N ILE A 125 2.37 -22.04 -9.83
CA ILE A 125 1.39 -21.83 -8.76
C ILE A 125 1.21 -20.33 -8.50
N ILE A 126 2.32 -19.60 -8.36
CA ILE A 126 2.32 -18.14 -8.13
C ILE A 126 1.59 -17.42 -9.27
N VAL A 127 1.93 -17.73 -10.51
CA VAL A 127 1.30 -17.18 -11.72
C VAL A 127 -0.20 -17.48 -11.72
N ARG A 128 -0.62 -18.71 -11.42
CA ARG A 128 -2.04 -19.09 -11.36
C ARG A 128 -2.81 -18.28 -10.32
N VAL A 129 -2.23 -18.08 -9.13
CA VAL A 129 -2.84 -17.26 -8.07
C VAL A 129 -2.94 -15.80 -8.53
N ALA A 130 -1.87 -15.23 -9.09
CA ALA A 130 -1.89 -13.87 -9.63
C ALA A 130 -2.97 -13.68 -10.69
N TYR A 131 -3.15 -14.63 -11.61
CA TYR A 131 -4.24 -14.60 -12.60
C TYR A 131 -5.63 -14.65 -11.99
N ALA A 132 -5.81 -15.47 -10.94
CA ALA A 132 -7.08 -15.52 -10.24
C ALA A 132 -7.41 -14.16 -9.61
N LEU A 133 -6.40 -13.47 -9.07
CA LEU A 133 -6.53 -12.16 -8.45
C LEU A 133 -6.61 -10.99 -9.45
N ASP A 134 -6.09 -11.13 -10.67
CA ASP A 134 -6.08 -10.08 -11.71
C ASP A 134 -7.46 -9.84 -12.36
N ARG A 135 -8.50 -10.54 -11.91
CA ARG A 135 -9.88 -10.29 -12.36
C ARG A 135 -10.30 -8.87 -11.96
N PRO A 136 -10.91 -8.06 -12.86
CA PRO A 136 -11.24 -6.67 -12.57
C PRO A 136 -12.04 -6.45 -11.28
N ILE A 137 -13.03 -7.32 -11.02
CA ILE A 137 -13.87 -7.23 -9.81
C ILE A 137 -13.04 -7.45 -8.55
N ILE A 138 -12.15 -8.45 -8.55
CA ILE A 138 -11.30 -8.78 -7.40
C ILE A 138 -10.30 -7.64 -7.18
N ARG A 139 -9.61 -7.20 -8.23
CA ARG A 139 -8.63 -6.10 -8.17
C ARG A 139 -9.27 -4.81 -7.64
N LYS A 140 -10.45 -4.45 -8.13
CA LYS A 140 -11.24 -3.30 -7.64
C LYS A 140 -11.66 -3.45 -6.18
N SER A 141 -12.06 -4.66 -5.78
CA SER A 141 -12.47 -4.93 -4.39
C SER A 141 -11.29 -4.79 -3.43
N ILE A 142 -10.13 -5.37 -3.78
CA ILE A 142 -8.89 -5.24 -2.98
C ILE A 142 -8.46 -3.76 -2.93
N ALA A 143 -8.53 -3.03 -4.05
CA ALA A 143 -8.19 -1.61 -4.09
C ALA A 143 -9.15 -0.76 -3.23
N MET A 144 -10.44 -1.07 -3.23
CA MET A 144 -11.44 -0.40 -2.37
C MET A 144 -11.17 -0.65 -0.90
N LEU A 145 -10.93 -1.92 -0.51
CA LEU A 145 -10.57 -2.26 0.87
C LEU A 145 -9.26 -1.58 1.28
N GLY A 146 -8.27 -1.57 0.39
CA GLY A 146 -7.00 -0.87 0.60
C GLY A 146 -7.18 0.63 0.78
N PHE A 147 -8.08 1.25 0.01
CA PHE A 147 -8.39 2.67 0.12
C PHE A 147 -9.10 3.03 1.43
N ILE A 148 -10.03 2.20 1.88
CA ILE A 148 -10.70 2.36 3.18
C ILE A 148 -9.67 2.23 4.31
N ALA A 149 -8.84 1.18 4.27
CA ALA A 149 -7.78 0.99 5.26
C ALA A 149 -6.79 2.16 5.26
N LEU A 150 -6.37 2.64 4.07
CA LEU A 150 -5.48 3.80 3.94
C LEU A 150 -6.07 5.07 4.53
N SER A 151 -7.37 5.29 4.33
CA SER A 151 -8.09 6.43 4.89
C SER A 151 -8.12 6.36 6.42
N LEU A 152 -8.40 5.16 6.98
CA LEU A 152 -8.35 4.92 8.41
C LEU A 152 -6.94 5.12 8.99
N THR A 153 -5.89 4.65 8.31
CA THR A 153 -4.50 4.91 8.69
C THR A 153 -4.23 6.42 8.78
N GLY A 154 -4.69 7.20 7.79
CA GLY A 154 -4.54 8.64 7.78
C GLY A 154 -5.27 9.33 8.94
N ILE A 155 -6.52 8.95 9.20
CA ILE A 155 -7.33 9.47 10.32
C ILE A 155 -6.66 9.16 11.67
N LEU A 156 -6.27 7.90 11.88
CA LEU A 156 -5.58 7.49 13.11
C LEU A 156 -4.23 8.22 13.26
N GLY A 157 -3.49 8.41 12.18
CA GLY A 157 -2.26 9.20 12.17
C GLY A 157 -2.48 10.65 12.58
N GLY A 158 -3.56 11.27 12.08
CA GLY A 158 -4.00 12.60 12.51
C GLY A 158 -4.28 12.65 14.02
N ALA A 159 -4.96 11.65 14.55
CA ALA A 159 -5.24 11.54 15.99
C ALA A 159 -3.96 11.43 16.84
N LEU A 160 -2.95 10.71 16.36
CA LEU A 160 -1.66 10.56 17.06
C LEU A 160 -0.86 11.87 17.11
N VAL A 161 -0.98 12.72 16.10
CA VAL A 161 -0.22 13.97 15.99
C VAL A 161 -0.95 15.15 16.63
N TYR A 162 -2.25 15.26 16.39
CA TYR A 162 -3.06 16.44 16.75
C TYR A 162 -4.05 16.17 17.88
N GLY A 163 -4.18 14.92 18.33
CA GLY A 163 -5.12 14.51 19.37
C GLY A 163 -6.50 14.06 18.84
N PRO A 164 -7.37 13.54 19.72
CA PRO A 164 -8.68 13.00 19.33
C PRO A 164 -9.66 14.05 18.77
N ASP A 165 -9.43 15.33 19.08
CA ASP A 165 -10.25 16.46 18.65
C ASP A 165 -9.68 17.20 17.42
N ALA A 166 -8.74 16.56 16.71
CA ALA A 166 -8.11 17.14 15.52
C ALA A 166 -9.12 17.57 14.45
N ASP A 167 -10.14 16.73 14.21
CA ASP A 167 -11.29 17.02 13.36
C ASP A 167 -12.50 16.11 13.71
N PRO A 168 -13.71 16.40 13.19
CA PRO A 168 -14.90 15.59 13.50
C PRO A 168 -14.79 14.12 13.06
N LEU A 169 -14.13 13.82 11.94
CA LEU A 169 -14.01 12.45 11.44
C LEU A 169 -13.11 11.62 12.35
N VAL A 170 -12.01 12.19 12.85
CA VAL A 170 -11.14 11.55 13.86
C VAL A 170 -11.96 11.17 15.08
N HIS A 171 -12.71 12.11 15.63
CA HIS A 171 -13.53 11.89 16.82
C HIS A 171 -14.54 10.74 16.61
N TYR A 172 -15.26 10.73 15.48
CA TYR A 172 -16.22 9.66 15.16
C TYR A 172 -15.56 8.29 14.97
N VAL A 173 -14.41 8.23 14.29
CA VAL A 173 -13.69 6.97 14.07
C VAL A 173 -13.18 6.40 15.39
N LEU A 174 -12.59 7.22 16.26
CA LEU A 174 -12.14 6.77 17.57
C LEU A 174 -13.32 6.30 18.44
N GLN A 175 -14.47 6.99 18.41
CA GLN A 175 -15.67 6.55 19.12
C GLN A 175 -16.17 5.20 18.59
N PHE A 176 -16.22 5.02 17.27
CA PHE A 176 -16.63 3.78 16.63
C PHE A 176 -15.70 2.60 16.99
N LEU A 177 -14.40 2.87 17.11
CA LEU A 177 -13.39 1.89 17.51
C LEU A 177 -13.31 1.68 19.03
N GLY A 178 -14.02 2.47 19.84
CA GLY A 178 -13.96 2.40 21.30
C GLY A 178 -12.64 2.88 21.90
N LEU A 179 -11.99 3.87 21.26
CA LEU A 179 -10.67 4.39 21.61
C LEU A 179 -10.69 5.81 22.22
N ASN A 180 -11.88 6.37 22.47
CA ASN A 180 -12.08 7.69 23.11
C ASN A 180 -12.09 7.60 24.64
#